data_AF-A0A9E8AS67-F1
#
_entry.id   AF-A0A9E8AS67-F1
#
_cell.length_a   1.000
_cell.length_b   1.000
_cell.length_c   1.000
_cell.angle_alpha   90.00
_cell.angle_beta   90.00
_cell.angle_gamma   90.00
#
_symmetry.space_group_name_H-M   'P 1'
#
loop_
_entity.id
_entity.type
_entity.pdbx_description
1 polymer ?
#
loop_
_entity_poly.entity_id
_entity_poly.type
_entity_poly.pdbx_seq_one_letter_code
_entity_poly.pdbx_strand_id
1 'polypeptide(L)'
;MNWRSLVNRAARIGVREGLRYLRQSQSKKNSGGASQPTDASRPNSARSGGGGAASAGSANRSASGGQGGSGAYPGDYRGSITVSYSPDLDGDADPGEVVWGWVPFEEDYSQGKDRPSLVVGRDGRWVLALMLTSKDHIPGGVGEVREDRHAKWMNIGTGDWDSQGRPSELRLDRIIRLDPDSIRREGAIMPRDVFDRVAEHISG
;
A
#
# COMPACT_ATOMS: atom_id res chain seq x y z
N MET A 1 -23.63 49.25 7.28
CA MET A 1 -23.20 47.90 6.84
C MET A 1 -22.74 47.09 8.04
N ASN A 2 -23.12 45.81 8.03
CA ASN A 2 -22.58 44.65 8.74
C ASN A 2 -22.69 44.54 10.27
N TRP A 3 -23.48 43.56 10.67
CA TRP A 3 -23.79 43.12 12.03
C TRP A 3 -23.51 41.61 12.09
N ARG A 4 -22.44 41.27 12.83
CA ARG A 4 -22.28 40.06 13.68
C ARG A 4 -22.08 38.69 13.01
N SER A 5 -21.35 37.72 13.57
CA SER A 5 -20.47 37.60 14.75
C SER A 5 -20.05 36.12 14.89
N LEU A 6 -19.03 35.85 15.71
CA LEU A 6 -18.72 34.60 16.47
C LEU A 6 -17.90 33.52 15.76
N VAL A 7 -16.97 32.75 16.36
CA VAL A 7 -16.31 32.61 17.70
C VAL A 7 -15.24 31.51 17.46
N ASN A 8 -13.94 31.72 17.71
CA ASN A 8 -13.15 31.54 18.94
C ASN A 8 -13.02 30.12 19.54
N ARG A 9 -11.75 29.65 19.58
CA ARG A 9 -11.08 28.76 20.57
C ARG A 9 -11.51 27.29 20.60
N ALA A 10 -10.69 26.29 20.93
CA ALA A 10 -9.26 26.03 21.17
C ALA A 10 -9.25 24.50 21.44
N ALA A 11 -8.23 23.73 21.05
CA ALA A 11 -7.24 23.27 22.01
C ALA A 11 -6.01 22.71 21.28
N ARG A 12 -4.84 23.08 21.80
CA ARG A 12 -3.52 22.57 21.46
C ARG A 12 -3.31 21.19 22.09
N ILE A 13 -2.52 20.35 21.42
CA ILE A 13 -1.35 19.55 21.89
C ILE A 13 -0.99 18.65 20.68
N GLY A 14 0.21 18.60 20.10
CA GLY A 14 1.48 19.23 20.41
C GLY A 14 2.36 19.33 19.15
N VAL A 15 3.21 20.35 19.18
CA VAL A 15 4.24 20.67 18.18
C VAL A 15 5.53 19.91 18.54
N ARG A 16 6.22 19.34 17.55
CA ARG A 16 7.69 19.38 17.31
C ARG A 16 8.08 18.27 16.33
N GLU A 17 8.53 18.61 15.12
CA GLU A 17 9.94 18.87 14.75
C GLU A 17 10.49 17.61 14.03
N GLY A 18 11.11 17.64 12.86
CA GLY A 18 11.52 18.76 12.06
C GLY A 18 11.97 18.33 10.66
N LEU A 19 12.25 19.38 9.88
CA LEU A 19 13.08 19.37 8.68
C LEU A 19 14.20 18.32 8.74
N ARG A 20 14.26 17.43 7.76
CA ARG A 20 15.52 16.88 7.23
C ARG A 20 15.20 15.94 6.08
N TYR A 21 15.38 16.38 4.84
CA TYR A 21 15.92 15.53 3.77
C TYR A 21 16.64 16.41 2.74
N LEU A 22 17.84 16.83 3.12
CA LEU A 22 18.90 17.09 2.16
C LEU A 22 20.06 16.14 2.49
N ARG A 23 20.60 15.55 1.42
CA ARG A 23 21.97 15.04 1.33
C ARG A 23 22.23 13.65 1.92
N GLN A 24 21.98 12.62 1.11
CA GLN A 24 22.81 11.41 1.19
C GLN A 24 22.92 10.72 -0.18
N SER A 25 23.76 11.27 -1.05
CA SER A 25 24.24 10.59 -2.24
C SER A 25 25.68 11.00 -2.54
N GLN A 26 26.60 10.72 -1.62
CA GLN A 26 28.04 10.69 -1.92
C GLN A 26 28.82 10.07 -0.75
N SER A 27 28.94 8.75 -0.74
CA SER A 27 30.00 8.05 -0.03
C SER A 27 30.48 6.89 -0.88
N LYS A 28 31.25 7.23 -1.92
CA LYS A 28 32.03 6.27 -2.71
C LYS A 28 33.27 6.98 -3.25
N LYS A 29 34.33 7.05 -2.44
CA LYS A 29 35.73 6.95 -2.89
C LYS A 29 36.72 7.09 -1.75
N ASN A 30 37.71 6.21 -1.84
CA ASN A 30 39.08 6.33 -1.35
C ASN A 30 39.31 6.23 0.17
N SER A 31 40.34 5.57 0.70
CA SER A 31 41.28 4.52 0.29
C SER A 31 42.43 4.61 1.29
N GLY A 32 42.90 3.48 1.84
CA GLY A 32 44.32 3.29 2.13
C GLY A 32 44.82 3.45 3.58
N GLY A 33 45.32 2.33 4.12
CA GLY A 33 46.48 2.21 5.01
C GLY A 33 46.27 2.55 6.49
N ALA A 34 46.97 1.99 7.47
CA ALA A 34 47.86 0.83 7.61
C ALA A 34 48.15 0.68 9.13
N SER A 35 48.60 -0.53 9.54
CA SER A 35 49.46 -0.81 10.71
C SER A 35 48.84 -1.01 12.12
N GLN A 36 48.96 -2.27 12.60
CA GLN A 36 49.13 -2.76 13.99
C GLN A 36 50.56 -2.39 14.53
N PRO A 37 51.04 -2.72 15.77
CA PRO A 37 50.61 -3.77 16.74
C PRO A 37 50.79 -3.45 18.27
N THR A 38 50.69 -4.52 19.09
CA THR A 38 51.08 -4.74 20.52
C THR A 38 49.94 -4.59 21.56
N ASP A 39 49.75 -5.41 22.61
CA ASP A 39 50.53 -6.52 23.19
C ASP A 39 49.63 -7.44 24.07
N ALA A 40 50.11 -8.68 24.24
CA ALA A 40 49.91 -9.75 25.24
C ALA A 40 48.73 -9.78 26.26
N SER A 41 48.01 -10.92 26.32
CA SER A 41 48.15 -11.98 27.38
C SER A 41 46.89 -12.87 27.54
N ARG A 42 47.11 -14.20 27.62
CA ARG A 42 46.18 -15.35 27.80
C ARG A 42 45.79 -15.58 29.29
N PRO A 43 45.04 -16.64 29.75
CA PRO A 43 44.39 -17.78 29.06
C PRO A 43 42.95 -18.20 29.52
N ASN A 44 42.30 -18.99 28.65
CA ASN A 44 41.54 -20.24 28.82
C ASN A 44 40.58 -20.48 30.01
N SER A 45 39.33 -20.85 29.70
CA SER A 45 38.55 -21.85 30.46
C SER A 45 37.40 -22.41 29.60
N ALA A 46 37.49 -23.69 29.29
CA ALA A 46 36.40 -24.49 28.74
C ALA A 46 35.38 -24.83 29.84
N ARG A 47 34.08 -24.78 29.52
CA ARG A 47 33.07 -25.61 30.19
C ARG A 47 31.89 -25.91 29.27
N SER A 48 31.69 -27.21 29.11
CA SER A 48 30.58 -27.90 28.45
C SER A 48 29.34 -28.01 29.34
N GLY A 49 28.17 -28.10 28.70
CA GLY A 49 26.86 -28.45 29.28
C GLY A 49 25.93 -27.25 29.35
N GLY A 50 24.71 -27.23 28.84
CA GLY A 50 23.79 -28.25 28.34
C GLY A 50 22.37 -27.78 28.69
N GLY A 51 21.39 -27.96 27.80
CA GLY A 51 19.97 -27.71 28.10
C GLY A 51 19.28 -26.78 27.10
N GLY A 52 18.27 -27.29 26.40
CA GLY A 52 17.69 -26.71 25.21
C GLY A 52 16.57 -25.69 25.41
N ALA A 53 16.07 -25.15 24.29
CA ALA A 53 14.65 -24.93 24.02
C ALA A 53 14.46 -24.41 22.58
N ALA A 54 13.59 -25.10 21.85
CA ALA A 54 12.64 -24.61 20.83
C ALA A 54 13.01 -23.46 19.87
N SER A 55 13.09 -23.80 18.58
CA SER A 55 12.60 -22.97 17.46
C SER A 55 12.47 -23.89 16.24
N ALA A 56 11.26 -24.30 15.88
CA ALA A 56 10.40 -23.61 14.91
C ALA A 56 10.96 -23.68 13.49
N GLY A 57 10.13 -24.23 12.60
CA GLY A 57 10.54 -24.85 11.35
C GLY A 57 11.09 -23.94 10.27
N SER A 58 11.80 -24.56 9.35
CA SER A 58 11.84 -24.11 7.96
C SER A 58 11.91 -25.35 7.08
N ALA A 59 10.76 -26.01 6.93
CA ALA A 59 10.54 -26.90 5.81
C ALA A 59 10.52 -26.00 4.57
N ASN A 60 11.66 -25.97 3.89
CA ASN A 60 11.88 -25.39 2.59
C ASN A 60 10.97 -26.11 1.58
N ARG A 61 9.70 -25.74 1.53
CA ARG A 61 8.77 -26.10 0.46
C ARG A 61 8.82 -24.98 -0.56
N SER A 62 9.62 -25.24 -1.58
CA SER A 62 9.57 -24.62 -2.90
C SER A 62 8.12 -24.32 -3.29
N ALA A 63 7.74 -23.05 -3.35
CA ALA A 63 6.55 -22.63 -4.05
C ALA A 63 6.86 -22.62 -5.54
N SER A 64 6.80 -23.80 -6.14
CA SER A 64 6.66 -23.98 -7.57
C SER A 64 5.31 -23.39 -8.01
N GLY A 65 5.35 -22.48 -8.99
CA GLY A 65 4.26 -22.21 -9.94
C GLY A 65 2.88 -21.96 -9.33
N GLY A 66 2.62 -20.72 -8.92
CA GLY A 66 1.25 -20.25 -8.70
C GLY A 66 0.52 -20.15 -10.03
N GLN A 67 -0.06 -21.25 -10.50
CA GLN A 67 -1.24 -21.19 -11.34
C GLN A 67 -2.31 -20.45 -10.53
N GLY A 68 -2.53 -19.18 -10.90
CA GLY A 68 -3.63 -18.39 -10.37
C GLY A 68 -4.94 -19.15 -10.51
N GLY A 69 -5.75 -19.11 -9.45
CA GLY A 69 -7.02 -19.82 -9.34
C GLY A 69 -7.87 -19.67 -10.59
N SER A 70 -8.46 -20.79 -11.01
CA SER A 70 -9.21 -20.95 -12.25
C SER A 70 -10.50 -20.14 -12.29
N GLY A 71 -10.35 -18.89 -12.68
CA GLY A 71 -11.04 -18.31 -13.83
C GLY A 71 -9.99 -17.48 -14.57
N ALA A 72 -9.73 -17.76 -15.86
CA ALA A 72 -8.83 -16.91 -16.64
C ALA A 72 -9.26 -15.45 -16.48
N TYR A 73 -8.32 -14.55 -16.15
CA TYR A 73 -8.62 -13.15 -15.90
C TYR A 73 -9.46 -12.59 -17.05
N PRO A 74 -10.71 -12.14 -16.81
CA PRO A 74 -11.63 -11.75 -17.88
C PRO A 74 -11.29 -10.37 -18.50
N GLY A 75 -10.18 -9.76 -18.06
CA GLY A 75 -9.79 -8.41 -18.43
C GLY A 75 -10.34 -7.36 -17.46
N ASP A 76 -9.83 -6.14 -17.61
CA ASP A 76 -10.26 -4.97 -16.85
C ASP A 76 -11.74 -4.62 -17.15
N TYR A 77 -12.44 -4.07 -16.17
CA TYR A 77 -13.84 -3.64 -16.31
C TYR A 77 -13.92 -2.34 -17.13
N ARG A 78 -14.83 -2.30 -18.09
CA ARG A 78 -15.04 -1.18 -19.03
C ARG A 78 -16.48 -0.67 -19.08
N GLY A 79 -17.37 -1.26 -18.28
CA GLY A 79 -18.77 -0.84 -18.21
C GLY A 79 -18.96 0.39 -17.32
N SER A 80 -20.19 0.89 -17.25
CA SER A 80 -20.58 1.89 -16.25
C SER A 80 -20.53 1.28 -14.85
N ILE A 81 -20.06 2.04 -13.87
CA ILE A 81 -20.06 1.63 -12.47
C ILE A 81 -21.08 2.44 -11.69
N THR A 82 -21.88 1.75 -10.89
CA THR A 82 -22.69 2.38 -9.85
C THR A 82 -21.95 2.22 -8.54
N VAL A 83 -21.34 3.31 -8.09
CA VAL A 83 -20.54 3.29 -6.87
C VAL A 83 -21.48 3.39 -5.67
N SER A 84 -21.22 2.56 -4.66
CA SER A 84 -21.83 2.67 -3.33
C SER A 84 -20.72 2.65 -2.29
N TYR A 85 -20.97 3.20 -1.10
CA TYR A 85 -20.03 3.14 0.01
C TYR A 85 -20.71 2.45 1.18
N SER A 86 -20.25 1.25 1.47
CA SER A 86 -20.78 0.36 2.50
C SER A 86 -19.68 -0.58 3.02
N PRO A 87 -18.55 -0.05 3.52
CA PRO A 87 -17.47 -0.90 4.02
C PRO A 87 -17.89 -1.62 5.29
N ASP A 88 -17.57 -2.91 5.39
CA ASP A 88 -17.79 -3.74 6.57
C ASP A 88 -16.72 -4.83 6.64
N LEU A 89 -15.88 -4.79 7.68
CA LEU A 89 -14.73 -5.68 7.83
C LEU A 89 -15.16 -7.09 8.31
N ASP A 90 -16.15 -7.67 7.63
CA ASP A 90 -16.75 -8.97 7.92
C ASP A 90 -16.03 -10.14 7.24
N GLY A 91 -15.13 -9.83 6.31
CA GLY A 91 -14.31 -10.78 5.56
C GLY A 91 -14.67 -10.90 4.08
N ASP A 92 -15.77 -10.28 3.65
CA ASP A 92 -16.06 -9.99 2.24
C ASP A 92 -15.34 -8.68 1.82
N ALA A 93 -15.19 -8.49 0.51
CA ALA A 93 -14.56 -7.30 -0.04
C ALA A 93 -15.65 -6.30 -0.46
N ASP A 94 -15.90 -5.31 0.38
CA ASP A 94 -17.03 -4.40 0.23
C ASP A 94 -16.66 -3.00 -0.27
N PRO A 95 -17.58 -2.32 -1.00
CA PRO A 95 -17.30 -0.99 -1.53
C PRO A 95 -16.91 0.03 -0.44
N GLY A 96 -15.73 0.63 -0.59
CA GLY A 96 -15.12 1.50 0.41
C GLY A 96 -13.95 0.86 1.16
N GLU A 97 -13.72 -0.44 1.00
CA GLU A 97 -12.58 -1.13 1.60
C GLU A 97 -11.35 -1.14 0.69
N VAL A 98 -10.17 -1.08 1.30
CA VAL A 98 -8.90 -1.35 0.65
C VAL A 98 -8.48 -2.76 1.02
N VAL A 99 -8.38 -3.63 0.02
CA VAL A 99 -8.02 -5.04 0.18
C VAL A 99 -6.72 -5.36 -0.55
N TRP A 100 -6.02 -6.39 -0.10
CA TRP A 100 -4.83 -6.89 -0.80
C TRP A 100 -5.20 -8.03 -1.73
N GLY A 101 -4.71 -7.99 -2.96
CA GLY A 101 -4.97 -9.04 -3.93
C GLY A 101 -4.03 -8.99 -5.11
N TRP A 102 -4.08 -10.05 -5.89
CA TRP A 102 -3.28 -10.17 -7.09
C TRP A 102 -3.80 -9.22 -8.18
N VAL A 103 -2.96 -8.27 -8.59
CA VAL A 103 -3.27 -7.30 -9.66
C VAL A 103 -2.45 -7.64 -10.91
N PRO A 104 -3.10 -7.93 -12.05
CA PRO A 104 -2.41 -8.24 -13.29
C PRO A 104 -1.65 -7.04 -13.87
N PHE A 105 -0.55 -7.30 -14.58
CA PHE A 105 0.14 -6.28 -15.38
C PHE A 105 -0.62 -6.01 -16.68
N GLU A 106 -0.56 -4.79 -17.22
CA GLU A 106 -1.32 -4.42 -18.42
C GLU A 106 -0.80 -5.10 -19.69
N GLU A 107 0.49 -5.35 -19.74
CA GLU A 107 1.19 -5.91 -20.89
C GLU A 107 1.02 -7.43 -20.98
N ASP A 108 0.80 -8.08 -19.84
CA ASP A 108 0.66 -9.53 -19.73
C ASP A 108 -0.17 -9.88 -18.49
N TYR A 109 -1.45 -10.21 -18.71
CA TYR A 109 -2.38 -10.62 -17.66
C TYR A 109 -2.09 -12.01 -17.08
N SER A 110 -1.08 -12.75 -17.56
CA SER A 110 -0.58 -13.94 -16.86
C SER A 110 0.41 -13.58 -15.74
N GLN A 111 0.93 -12.35 -15.77
CA GLN A 111 1.81 -11.79 -14.77
C GLN A 111 1.07 -10.76 -13.94
N GLY A 112 1.52 -10.58 -12.71
CA GLY A 112 0.90 -9.66 -11.77
C GLY A 112 1.68 -9.61 -10.48
N LYS A 113 1.19 -8.79 -9.55
CA LYS A 113 1.74 -8.74 -8.21
C LYS A 113 0.68 -8.39 -7.19
N ASP A 114 0.95 -8.77 -5.95
CA ASP A 114 0.10 -8.44 -4.82
C ASP A 114 0.14 -6.93 -4.55
N ARG A 115 -1.04 -6.31 -4.42
CA ARG A 115 -1.18 -4.87 -4.20
C ARG A 115 -2.41 -4.54 -3.35
N PRO A 116 -2.36 -3.46 -2.55
CA PRO A 116 -3.56 -2.87 -2.00
C PRO A 116 -4.41 -2.27 -3.14
N SER A 117 -5.72 -2.50 -3.10
CA SER A 117 -6.68 -2.00 -4.09
C SER A 117 -7.99 -1.60 -3.40
N LEU A 118 -8.55 -0.45 -3.78
CA LEU A 118 -9.82 0.05 -3.28
C LEU A 118 -10.98 -0.63 -4.00
N VAL A 119 -11.84 -1.32 -3.27
CA VAL A 119 -13.08 -1.90 -3.76
C VAL A 119 -14.10 -0.79 -4.04
N VAL A 120 -14.67 -0.82 -5.24
CA VAL A 120 -15.63 0.19 -5.72
C VAL A 120 -16.97 -0.39 -6.15
N GLY A 121 -17.07 -1.71 -6.27
CA GLY A 121 -18.30 -2.39 -6.68
C GLY A 121 -18.10 -3.87 -7.01
N ARG A 122 -19.07 -4.45 -7.71
CA ARG A 122 -19.05 -5.85 -8.16
C ARG A 122 -19.52 -5.99 -9.61
N ASP A 123 -19.00 -7.00 -10.30
CA ASP A 123 -19.42 -7.43 -11.65
C ASP A 123 -19.61 -8.96 -11.64
N GLY A 124 -20.85 -9.40 -11.43
CA GLY A 124 -21.14 -10.82 -11.18
C GLY A 124 -20.38 -11.33 -9.95
N ARG A 125 -19.51 -12.33 -10.16
CA ARG A 125 -18.64 -12.87 -9.08
C ARG A 125 -17.39 -12.02 -8.82
N TRP A 126 -17.07 -11.07 -9.68
CA TRP A 126 -15.83 -10.32 -9.61
C TRP A 126 -15.97 -9.10 -8.71
N VAL A 127 -14.96 -8.84 -7.90
CA VAL A 127 -14.82 -7.61 -7.14
C VAL A 127 -14.19 -6.56 -8.04
N LEU A 128 -14.81 -5.39 -8.17
CA LEU A 128 -14.26 -4.27 -8.94
C LEU A 128 -13.39 -3.42 -8.04
N ALA A 129 -12.14 -3.21 -8.44
CA ALA A 129 -11.18 -2.47 -7.62
C ALA A 129 -10.27 -1.54 -8.42
N LEU A 130 -9.83 -0.46 -7.79
CA LEU A 130 -8.81 0.45 -8.28
C LEU A 130 -7.50 0.18 -7.54
N MET A 131 -6.39 0.01 -8.25
CA MET A 131 -5.11 -0.26 -7.60
C MET A 131 -4.53 0.98 -6.90
N LEU A 132 -3.88 0.75 -5.76
CA LEU A 132 -3.09 1.76 -5.05
C LEU A 132 -1.60 1.67 -5.40
N THR A 133 -0.91 2.79 -5.20
CA THR A 133 0.56 2.89 -5.23
C THR A 133 1.04 3.95 -4.23
N SER A 134 2.15 3.70 -3.55
CA SER A 134 2.85 4.72 -2.74
C SER A 134 3.99 5.38 -3.51
N LYS A 135 4.10 5.11 -4.82
CA LYS A 135 4.97 5.87 -5.71
C LYS A 135 4.28 7.20 -6.01
N ASP A 136 4.99 8.29 -5.79
CA ASP A 136 4.53 9.64 -6.12
C ASP A 136 4.47 9.81 -7.65
N HIS A 137 3.25 9.94 -8.18
CA HIS A 137 2.99 10.38 -9.55
C HIS A 137 2.40 11.78 -9.60
N ILE A 138 1.80 12.27 -8.50
CA ILE A 138 1.13 13.56 -8.48
C ILE A 138 1.62 14.41 -7.29
N PRO A 139 2.16 15.62 -7.55
CA PRO A 139 2.39 16.57 -6.48
C PRO A 139 1.02 17.05 -5.98
N GLY A 140 0.81 17.14 -4.67
CA GLY A 140 -0.45 17.70 -4.16
C GLY A 140 -0.95 17.12 -2.84
N GLY A 141 -2.11 17.62 -2.44
CA GLY A 141 -2.89 17.10 -1.31
C GLY A 141 -3.91 16.03 -1.72
N VAL A 142 -4.60 15.50 -0.71
CA VAL A 142 -5.65 14.49 -0.88
C VAL A 142 -6.75 14.98 -1.84
N GLY A 143 -7.10 14.14 -2.81
CA GLY A 143 -8.12 14.35 -3.84
C GLY A 143 -7.66 15.18 -5.04
N GLU A 144 -6.41 15.64 -5.09
CA GLU A 144 -5.85 16.16 -6.33
C GLU A 144 -5.75 15.04 -7.36
N VAL A 145 -6.03 15.36 -8.63
CA VAL A 145 -6.04 14.40 -9.74
C VAL A 145 -5.13 14.90 -10.85
N ARG A 146 -4.33 13.99 -11.41
CA ARG A 146 -3.51 14.27 -12.58
C ARG A 146 -3.56 13.13 -13.57
N GLU A 147 -3.66 13.52 -14.83
CA GLU A 147 -3.68 12.60 -15.96
C GLU A 147 -2.49 12.89 -16.87
N ASP A 148 -1.80 11.83 -17.28
CA ASP A 148 -0.83 11.86 -18.35
C ASP A 148 -1.25 10.91 -19.48
N ARG A 149 -0.37 10.68 -20.46
CA ARG A 149 -0.68 9.83 -21.62
C ARG A 149 -0.93 8.36 -21.29
N HIS A 150 -0.61 7.92 -20.07
CA HIS A 150 -0.61 6.51 -19.66
C HIS A 150 -1.62 6.22 -18.56
N ALA A 151 -1.90 7.18 -17.67
CA ALA A 151 -2.75 6.93 -16.51
C ALA A 151 -3.32 8.21 -15.89
N LYS A 152 -4.41 8.03 -15.14
CA LYS A 152 -5.06 9.06 -14.32
C LYS A 152 -4.92 8.68 -12.85
N TRP A 153 -4.23 9.51 -12.08
CA TRP A 153 -3.91 9.27 -10.68
C TRP A 153 -4.62 10.25 -9.76
N MET A 154 -5.05 9.80 -8.59
CA MET A 154 -5.58 10.64 -7.51
C MET A 154 -4.84 10.40 -6.20
N ASN A 155 -4.44 11.46 -5.51
CA ASN A 155 -3.81 11.35 -4.19
C ASN A 155 -4.88 11.02 -3.15
N ILE A 156 -4.62 10.02 -2.32
CA ILE A 156 -5.53 9.58 -1.25
C ILE A 156 -4.91 9.78 0.15
N GLY A 157 -3.71 10.37 0.21
CA GLY A 157 -2.99 10.59 1.45
C GLY A 157 -2.51 9.30 2.09
N THR A 158 -2.45 9.30 3.41
CA THR A 158 -1.98 8.19 4.24
C THR A 158 -3.16 7.46 4.87
N GLY A 159 -3.04 6.16 5.11
CA GLY A 159 -4.03 5.39 5.85
C GLY A 159 -3.55 3.99 6.20
N ASP A 160 -4.41 3.24 6.89
CA ASP A 160 -4.07 1.92 7.46
C ASP A 160 -3.75 0.85 6.40
N TRP A 161 -4.06 1.12 5.13
CA TRP A 161 -3.68 0.28 4.00
C TRP A 161 -2.17 0.22 3.72
N ASP A 162 -1.39 1.18 4.26
CA ASP A 162 0.07 1.15 4.21
C ASP A 162 0.63 1.18 5.64
N SER A 163 1.19 0.05 6.08
CA SER A 163 1.82 -0.09 7.41
C SER A 163 2.95 0.91 7.70
N GLN A 164 3.56 1.49 6.67
CA GLN A 164 4.59 2.54 6.82
C GLN A 164 3.98 3.95 6.86
N GLY A 165 2.66 4.08 6.73
CA GLY A 165 1.94 5.34 6.72
C GLY A 165 2.35 6.26 5.57
N ARG A 166 2.74 5.70 4.42
CA ARG A 166 3.19 6.51 3.29
C ARG A 166 2.01 7.11 2.53
N PRO A 167 2.15 8.34 2.00
CA PRO A 167 1.21 8.87 1.04
C PRO A 167 1.02 7.91 -0.13
N SER A 168 -0.24 7.72 -0.52
CA SER A 168 -0.65 6.78 -1.55
C SER A 168 -1.53 7.47 -2.59
N GLU A 169 -1.63 6.85 -3.75
CA GLU A 169 -2.41 7.30 -4.89
C GLU A 169 -3.23 6.14 -5.47
N LEU A 170 -4.37 6.46 -6.05
CA LEU A 170 -5.22 5.54 -6.81
C LEU A 170 -5.08 5.76 -8.31
N ARG A 171 -5.04 4.68 -9.07
CA ARG A 171 -5.23 4.75 -10.52
C ARG A 171 -6.72 4.74 -10.86
N LEU A 172 -7.24 5.83 -11.40
CA LEU A 172 -8.67 6.04 -11.68
C LEU A 172 -9.10 5.49 -13.05
N ASP A 173 -8.21 5.38 -14.03
CA ASP A 173 -8.52 4.96 -15.41
C ASP A 173 -8.55 3.44 -15.63
N ARG A 174 -8.31 2.66 -14.57
CA ARG A 174 -8.17 1.20 -14.66
C ARG A 174 -8.90 0.49 -13.51
N ILE A 175 -10.09 -0.02 -13.82
CA ILE A 175 -10.89 -0.85 -12.91
C ILE A 175 -10.54 -2.33 -13.14
N ILE A 176 -9.96 -2.96 -12.13
CA ILE A 176 -9.50 -4.36 -12.15
C ILE A 176 -10.62 -5.26 -11.63
N ARG A 177 -10.71 -6.49 -12.15
CA ARG A 177 -11.60 -7.54 -11.63
C ARG A 177 -10.81 -8.52 -10.75
N LEU A 178 -10.99 -8.43 -9.45
CA LEU A 178 -10.36 -9.36 -8.51
C LEU A 178 -11.24 -10.60 -8.32
N ASP A 179 -10.61 -11.78 -8.30
CA ASP A 179 -11.28 -13.00 -7.87
C ASP A 179 -11.45 -12.93 -6.34
N PRO A 180 -12.67 -13.03 -5.79
CA PRO A 180 -12.88 -13.02 -4.34
C PRO A 180 -11.99 -14.03 -3.59
N ASP A 181 -11.74 -15.19 -4.19
CA ASP A 181 -10.93 -16.25 -3.58
C ASP A 181 -9.43 -15.92 -3.56
N SER A 182 -9.01 -14.90 -4.31
CA SER A 182 -7.63 -14.41 -4.36
C SER A 182 -7.36 -13.22 -3.43
N ILE A 183 -8.40 -12.68 -2.80
CA ILE A 183 -8.30 -11.53 -1.90
C ILE A 183 -7.76 -11.98 -0.55
N ARG A 184 -6.74 -11.28 -0.06
CA ARG A 184 -6.18 -11.43 1.26
C ARG A 184 -6.92 -10.52 2.23
N ARG A 185 -7.23 -11.06 3.41
CA ARG A 185 -8.03 -10.39 4.46
C ARG A 185 -7.23 -9.37 5.29
N GLU A 186 -6.42 -8.56 4.63
CA GLU A 186 -5.72 -7.41 5.21
C GLU A 186 -6.48 -6.17 4.73
N GLY A 187 -7.67 -5.95 5.31
CA GLY A 187 -8.58 -4.86 4.93
C GLY A 187 -8.32 -3.57 5.69
N ALA A 188 -8.55 -2.43 5.04
CA ALA A 188 -8.66 -1.11 5.68
C ALA A 188 -9.87 -0.36 5.11
N ILE A 189 -10.42 0.59 5.85
CA ILE A 189 -11.55 1.39 5.36
C ILE A 189 -11.05 2.71 4.79
N MET A 190 -11.41 3.01 3.55
CA MET A 190 -11.16 4.32 2.93
C MET A 190 -12.05 5.38 3.58
N PRO A 191 -11.54 6.56 3.98
CA PRO A 191 -12.39 7.64 4.45
C PRO A 191 -13.47 8.00 3.42
N ARG A 192 -14.71 8.15 3.89
CA ARG A 192 -15.87 8.42 3.04
C ARG A 192 -15.68 9.63 2.13
N ASP A 193 -15.11 10.72 2.64
CA ASP A 193 -14.89 11.94 1.86
C ASP A 193 -13.89 11.74 0.72
N VAL A 194 -12.88 10.88 0.91
CA VAL A 194 -11.94 10.50 -0.15
C VAL A 194 -12.62 9.58 -1.16
N PHE A 195 -13.40 8.61 -0.69
CA PHE A 195 -14.14 7.71 -1.55
C PHE A 195 -15.17 8.43 -2.43
N ASP A 196 -15.89 9.41 -1.88
CA ASP A 196 -16.85 10.22 -2.63
C ASP A 196 -16.15 10.95 -3.79
N ARG A 197 -14.91 11.46 -3.59
CA ARG A 197 -14.08 12.02 -4.67
C ARG A 197 -13.65 10.98 -5.69
N VAL A 198 -13.33 9.75 -5.28
CA VAL A 198 -13.06 8.66 -6.23
C VAL A 198 -14.29 8.45 -7.12
N ALA A 199 -15.48 8.38 -6.51
CA ALA A 199 -16.73 8.09 -7.20
C ALA A 199 -17.03 9.12 -8.30
N GLU A 200 -16.72 10.40 -8.08
CA GLU A 200 -16.84 11.47 -9.09
C GLU A 200 -16.03 11.23 -10.36
N HIS A 201 -14.95 10.44 -10.28
CA HIS A 201 -14.02 10.23 -11.39
C HIS A 201 -14.24 8.92 -12.16
N ILE A 202 -14.98 7.97 -11.58
CA ILE A 202 -15.19 6.64 -12.17
C ILE A 202 -16.66 6.36 -12.50
N SER A 203 -17.61 7.08 -11.89
CA SER A 203 -19.03 6.96 -12.22
C SER A 203 -19.30 7.57 -13.59
N GLY A 204 -20.10 6.88 -14.40
CA GLY A 204 -20.50 7.33 -15.74
C GLY A 204 -21.66 8.32 -15.73
#